data_AF-A0A4Y2SV15-F1
#
_entry.id   AF-A0A4Y2SV15-F1
#
_cell.length_a   1.000
_cell.length_b   1.000
_cell.length_c   1.000
_cell.angle_alpha   90.00
_cell.angle_beta   90.00
_cell.angle_gamma   90.00
#
_symmetry.space_group_name_H-M   'P 1'
#
loop_
_entity.id
_entity.type
_entity.pdbx_description
1 polymer ?
#
loop_
_entity_poly.entity_id
_entity_poly.type
_entity_poly.pdbx_seq_one_letter_code
_entity_poly.pdbx_strand_id
1 'polypeptide(L)'
;MSLHKWCGNTSELIPTTEYEKEYEFSSTDEIKTLGIAWKARTDCFTFKVKVEQNAHTTKRSVLSIIARLFDPLGLLGPMVTKAKIFMQQLWLLKIDWSERLPAKEACEWQEFVKSLMILNDINIERCIVIQSDVVTELHGFCDASEKAYGAAIYTRTVTSAGEVRVKLVASKSRVSPIKQVTIPSLESCRRPSHQINAQSIKNGYYISLLLD
;
A
#
# COMPACT_ATOMS: atom_id res chain seq x y z
N MET A 1 -2.98 -23.64 -12.32
CA MET A 1 -2.86 -22.18 -12.19
C MET A 1 -2.27 -21.70 -13.51
N SER A 2 -3.06 -21.07 -14.40
CA SER A 2 -2.53 -20.57 -15.67
C SER A 2 -1.67 -19.34 -15.39
N LEU A 3 -0.38 -19.42 -15.72
CA LEU A 3 0.64 -18.38 -15.50
C LEU A 3 0.67 -17.30 -16.59
N HIS A 4 -0.24 -17.39 -17.57
CA HIS A 4 -0.18 -16.60 -18.79
C HIS A 4 -1.51 -15.90 -19.04
N LYS A 5 -1.78 -14.83 -18.28
CA LYS A 5 -2.85 -13.87 -18.59
C LYS A 5 -2.21 -12.53 -18.88
N TRP A 6 -2.18 -12.17 -20.16
CA TRP A 6 -1.74 -10.86 -20.60
C TRP A 6 -2.94 -9.91 -20.65
N CYS A 7 -2.77 -8.68 -20.16
CA CYS A 7 -3.73 -7.58 -20.32
C CYS A 7 -2.99 -6.27 -20.55
N GLY A 8 -3.60 -5.34 -21.29
CA GLY A 8 -3.06 -4.03 -21.60
C GLY A 8 -4.11 -2.94 -21.48
N ASN A 9 -3.67 -1.70 -21.26
CA ASN A 9 -4.53 -0.50 -21.20
C ASN A 9 -4.74 0.14 -22.59
N THR A 10 -3.97 -0.26 -23.60
CA THR A 10 -4.06 0.25 -24.98
C THR A 10 -4.47 -0.88 -25.92
N SER A 11 -5.58 -0.69 -26.65
CA SER A 11 -6.12 -1.70 -27.57
C SER A 11 -5.16 -2.07 -28.70
N GLU A 12 -4.27 -1.15 -29.10
CA GLU A 12 -3.25 -1.36 -30.12
C GLU A 12 -2.16 -2.35 -29.67
N LEU A 13 -1.96 -2.49 -28.36
CA LEU A 13 -0.99 -3.41 -27.76
C LEU A 13 -1.62 -4.77 -27.41
N ILE A 14 -2.92 -4.94 -27.66
CA ILE A 14 -3.62 -6.21 -27.49
C ILE A 14 -3.61 -6.92 -28.86
N PRO A 15 -2.93 -8.07 -29.00
CA PRO A 15 -2.86 -8.79 -30.28
C PRO A 15 -4.26 -9.20 -30.74
N THR A 16 -4.62 -8.85 -31.98
CA THR A 16 -5.89 -9.22 -32.62
C THR A 16 -5.78 -10.43 -33.54
N THR A 17 -4.57 -10.94 -33.77
CA THR A 17 -4.30 -11.98 -34.77
C THR A 17 -4.45 -13.39 -34.23
N GLU A 18 -5.07 -14.27 -35.02
CA GLU A 18 -5.35 -15.67 -34.66
C GLU A 18 -4.09 -16.55 -34.46
N TYR A 19 -2.92 -16.09 -34.89
CA TYR A 19 -1.65 -16.81 -34.83
C TYR A 19 -1.00 -16.87 -33.43
N GLU A 20 -1.51 -16.12 -32.46
CA GLU A 20 -1.01 -16.13 -31.07
C GLU A 20 -2.08 -16.56 -30.05
N LYS A 21 -3.06 -17.36 -30.47
CA LYS A 21 -4.08 -18.00 -29.60
C LYS A 21 -3.49 -18.95 -28.53
N GLU A 22 -2.17 -19.14 -28.48
CA GLU A 22 -1.49 -19.89 -27.41
C GLU A 22 -1.47 -19.13 -26.07
N TYR A 23 -1.72 -17.83 -26.09
CA TYR A 23 -1.84 -16.99 -24.90
C TYR A 23 -3.29 -16.51 -24.73
N GLU A 24 -4.02 -17.07 -23.76
CA GLU A 24 -5.34 -16.57 -23.39
C GLU A 24 -5.21 -15.16 -22.79
N PHE A 25 -5.46 -14.13 -23.61
CA PHE A 25 -5.78 -12.80 -23.11
C PHE A 25 -7.10 -12.89 -22.35
N SER A 26 -7.04 -12.67 -21.04
CA SER A 26 -8.23 -12.83 -20.21
C SER A 26 -9.22 -11.71 -20.54
N SER A 27 -10.46 -12.08 -20.85
CA SER A 27 -11.59 -11.16 -21.02
C SER A 27 -11.98 -10.45 -19.72
N THR A 28 -11.38 -10.85 -18.59
CA THR A 28 -11.50 -10.13 -17.33
C THR A 28 -10.62 -8.88 -17.39
N ASP A 29 -11.26 -7.71 -17.37
CA ASP A 29 -10.62 -6.38 -17.28
C ASP A 29 -9.76 -6.16 -16.02
N GLU A 30 -9.64 -7.18 -15.16
CA GLU A 30 -8.99 -7.12 -13.87
C GLU A 30 -8.03 -8.31 -13.65
N ILE A 31 -6.75 -8.02 -13.45
CA ILE A 31 -5.73 -9.00 -13.04
C ILE A 31 -5.43 -8.81 -11.56
N LYS A 32 -5.46 -9.88 -10.76
CA LYS A 32 -5.09 -9.86 -9.34
C LYS A 32 -3.73 -10.49 -9.09
N THR A 33 -2.83 -9.75 -8.45
CA THR A 33 -1.51 -10.23 -8.01
C THR A 33 -1.29 -9.83 -6.56
N LEU A 34 -1.05 -10.83 -5.70
CA LEU A 34 -0.66 -10.66 -4.29
C LEU A 34 -1.53 -9.63 -3.53
N GLY A 35 -2.86 -9.64 -3.71
CA GLY A 35 -3.77 -8.75 -2.97
C GLY A 35 -4.13 -7.44 -3.67
N ILE A 36 -3.36 -7.00 -4.67
CA ILE A 36 -3.70 -5.87 -5.55
C ILE A 36 -4.40 -6.39 -6.80
N ALA A 37 -5.46 -5.71 -7.22
CA ALA A 37 -6.09 -5.89 -8.51
C ALA A 37 -5.75 -4.71 -9.43
N TRP A 38 -5.46 -4.97 -10.70
CA TRP A 38 -5.24 -3.95 -11.72
C TRP A 38 -6.37 -3.99 -12.73
N LYS A 39 -7.12 -2.90 -12.83
CA LYS A 39 -8.10 -2.66 -13.89
C LYS A 39 -7.38 -2.13 -15.12
N ALA A 40 -7.20 -2.97 -16.13
CA ALA A 40 -6.39 -2.65 -17.30
C ALA A 40 -6.98 -1.47 -18.09
N ARG A 41 -8.29 -1.47 -18.34
CA ARG A 41 -8.96 -0.43 -19.15
C ARG A 41 -8.85 0.98 -18.56
N THR A 42 -9.04 1.11 -17.25
CA THR A 42 -9.00 2.41 -16.56
C THR A 42 -7.62 2.73 -16.00
N ASP A 43 -6.64 1.84 -16.21
CA ASP A 43 -5.29 1.89 -15.66
C ASP A 43 -5.23 2.21 -14.15
N CYS A 44 -6.05 1.53 -13.36
CA CYS A 44 -6.16 1.76 -11.91
C CYS A 44 -5.83 0.50 -11.11
N PHE A 45 -5.10 0.67 -10.02
CA PHE A 45 -5.05 -0.30 -8.94
C PHE A 45 -6.31 -0.23 -8.08
N THR A 46 -6.81 -1.39 -7.69
CA THR A 46 -7.95 -1.58 -6.81
C THR A 46 -7.66 -2.68 -5.80
N PHE A 47 -8.45 -2.71 -4.74
CA PHE A 47 -8.28 -3.68 -3.67
C PHE A 47 -9.59 -4.43 -3.49
N LYS A 48 -9.52 -5.76 -3.40
CA LYS A 48 -10.71 -6.58 -3.16
C LYS A 48 -10.58 -7.31 -1.84
N VAL A 49 -11.27 -6.78 -0.83
CA VAL A 49 -11.34 -7.32 0.51
C VAL A 49 -12.69 -7.99 0.71
N LYS A 50 -12.65 -9.26 1.11
CA LYS A 50 -13.82 -10.00 1.58
C LYS A 50 -13.75 -10.09 3.10
N VAL A 51 -14.80 -9.63 3.77
CA VAL A 51 -14.93 -9.80 5.22
C VAL A 51 -15.63 -11.11 5.50
N GLU A 52 -14.87 -12.07 6.00
CA GLU A 52 -15.42 -13.29 6.60
C GLU A 52 -15.61 -13.02 8.08
N GLN A 53 -16.86 -12.96 8.53
CA GLN A 53 -17.16 -12.83 9.96
C GLN A 53 -16.92 -14.17 10.65
N ASN A 54 -15.74 -14.31 11.24
CA ASN A 54 -15.41 -15.47 12.06
C ASN A 54 -15.80 -15.21 13.52
N ALA A 55 -16.76 -15.98 14.01
CA ALA A 55 -17.15 -15.96 15.44
C ALA A 55 -15.96 -16.29 16.37
N HIS A 56 -14.99 -17.04 15.85
CA HIS A 56 -13.77 -17.44 16.55
C HIS A 56 -12.54 -16.78 15.91
N THR A 57 -12.32 -15.50 16.24
CA THR A 57 -11.08 -14.82 15.85
C THR A 57 -9.92 -15.33 16.71
N THR A 58 -8.88 -15.82 16.05
CA THR A 58 -7.61 -16.30 16.63
C THR A 58 -6.46 -15.43 16.16
N LYS A 59 -5.34 -15.42 16.89
CA LYS A 59 -4.11 -14.73 16.48
C LYS A 59 -3.60 -15.17 15.11
N ARG A 60 -3.72 -16.47 14.79
CA ARG A 60 -3.43 -17.01 13.45
C ARG A 60 -4.32 -16.39 12.37
N SER A 61 -5.63 -16.29 12.62
CA SER A 61 -6.57 -15.71 11.66
C SER A 61 -6.29 -14.22 11.39
N VAL A 62 -5.91 -13.46 12.43
CA VAL A 62 -5.47 -12.06 12.32
C VAL A 62 -4.26 -11.95 11.39
N LEU A 63 -3.20 -12.73 11.65
CA LEU A 63 -2.00 -12.70 10.81
C LEU A 63 -2.29 -13.07 9.35
N SER A 64 -3.16 -14.06 9.14
CA SER A 64 -3.61 -14.47 7.79
C SER A 64 -4.32 -13.33 7.04
N ILE A 65 -5.17 -12.56 7.72
CA ILE A 65 -5.80 -11.36 7.14
C ILE A 65 -4.74 -10.29 6.82
N ILE A 66 -3.79 -10.03 7.72
CA ILE A 66 -2.72 -9.05 7.51
C ILE A 66 -1.88 -9.43 6.28
N ALA A 67 -1.53 -10.71 6.12
CA ALA A 67 -0.78 -11.21 4.98
C ALA A 67 -1.54 -11.07 3.65
N ARG A 68 -2.88 -11.08 3.68
CA ARG A 68 -3.72 -10.84 2.48
C ARG A 68 -3.76 -9.37 2.06
N LEU A 69 -3.50 -8.44 2.97
CA LEU A 69 -3.36 -6.99 2.68
C LEU A 69 -1.96 -6.66 2.12
N PHE A 70 -1.40 -7.56 1.32
CA PHE A 70 -0.06 -7.36 0.77
C PHE A 70 -0.06 -6.14 -0.17
N ASP A 71 0.88 -5.25 0.09
CA ASP A 71 0.94 -3.91 -0.49
C ASP A 71 2.43 -3.56 -0.73
N PRO A 72 2.98 -3.93 -1.90
CA PRO A 72 4.38 -3.72 -2.22
C PRO A 72 4.75 -2.24 -2.36
N LEU A 73 3.78 -1.38 -2.70
CA LEU A 73 3.98 0.04 -2.94
C LEU A 73 3.63 0.90 -1.71
N GLY A 74 3.01 0.33 -0.68
CA GLY A 74 2.58 1.10 0.50
C GLY A 74 1.36 1.99 0.23
N LEU A 75 0.53 1.67 -0.76
CA LEU A 75 -0.68 2.44 -1.09
C LEU A 75 -1.75 2.34 0.01
N LEU A 76 -1.76 1.25 0.76
CA LEU A 76 -2.60 0.98 1.94
C LEU A 76 -1.85 1.20 3.26
N GLY A 77 -0.75 1.97 3.23
CA GLY A 77 0.16 2.19 4.36
C GLY A 77 -0.54 2.35 5.72
N PRO A 78 -1.53 3.25 5.87
CA PRO A 78 -2.24 3.45 7.14
C PRO A 78 -2.96 2.19 7.65
N MET A 79 -3.65 1.46 6.75
CA MET A 79 -4.43 0.27 7.11
C MET A 79 -3.52 -0.90 7.49
N VAL A 80 -2.46 -1.12 6.70
CA VAL A 80 -1.46 -2.16 6.98
C VAL A 80 -0.73 -1.87 8.28
N THR A 81 -0.43 -0.60 8.57
CA THR A 81 0.23 -0.19 9.82
C THR A 81 -0.65 -0.45 11.02
N LYS A 82 -1.93 -0.04 10.98
CA LYS A 82 -2.89 -0.30 12.06
C LYS A 82 -3.03 -1.80 12.34
N ALA A 83 -3.10 -2.62 11.30
CA ALA A 83 -3.17 -4.07 11.44
C ALA A 83 -1.90 -4.67 12.08
N LYS A 84 -0.72 -4.18 11.69
CA LYS A 84 0.56 -4.63 12.27
C LYS A 84 0.72 -4.18 13.74
N ILE A 85 0.25 -2.99 14.11
CA ILE A 85 0.21 -2.53 15.51
C ILE A 85 -0.68 -3.46 16.33
N PHE A 86 -1.88 -3.79 15.84
CA PHE A 86 -2.76 -4.73 16.51
C PHE A 86 -2.11 -6.11 16.69
N MET A 87 -1.41 -6.60 15.65
CA MET A 87 -0.66 -7.85 15.77
C MET A 87 0.42 -7.77 16.87
N GLN A 88 1.15 -6.65 16.98
CA GLN A 88 2.11 -6.41 18.06
C GLN A 88 1.45 -6.47 19.44
N GLN A 89 0.28 -5.89 19.61
CA GLN A 89 -0.51 -5.98 20.85
C GLN A 89 -0.85 -7.44 21.21
N LEU A 90 -1.29 -8.25 20.24
CA LEU A 90 -1.55 -9.68 20.48
C LEU A 90 -0.28 -10.47 20.86
N TRP A 91 0.90 -10.04 20.41
CA TRP A 91 2.17 -10.61 20.87
C TRP A 91 2.45 -10.28 22.33
N LEU A 92 2.17 -9.04 22.75
CA LEU A 92 2.34 -8.59 24.13
C LEU A 92 1.38 -9.28 25.11
N LEU A 93 0.17 -9.60 24.67
CA LEU A 93 -0.81 -10.36 25.46
C LEU A 93 -0.45 -11.84 25.65
N LYS A 94 0.59 -12.35 24.96
CA LYS A 94 1.06 -13.75 25.03
C LYS A 94 -0.03 -14.80 24.73
N ILE A 95 -1.04 -14.44 23.94
CA ILE A 95 -2.10 -15.34 23.46
C ILE A 95 -1.49 -16.38 22.50
N ASP A 96 -1.93 -17.64 22.63
CA ASP A 96 -1.52 -18.72 21.71
C ASP A 96 -2.06 -18.49 20.28
N TRP A 97 -1.42 -19.12 19.29
CA TRP A 97 -1.80 -19.01 17.89
C TRP A 97 -3.24 -19.42 17.60
N SER A 98 -3.72 -20.47 18.25
CA SER A 98 -5.04 -21.07 18.01
C SER A 98 -6.07 -20.67 19.06
N GLU A 99 -5.65 -19.96 20.11
CA GLU A 99 -6.52 -19.48 21.17
C GLU A 99 -7.42 -18.33 20.67
N ARG A 100 -8.63 -18.28 21.22
CA ARG A 100 -9.60 -17.23 20.93
C ARG A 100 -9.12 -15.92 21.53
N LEU A 101 -9.22 -14.83 20.77
CA LEU A 101 -8.93 -13.50 21.30
C LEU A 101 -9.89 -13.14 22.44
N PRO A 102 -9.42 -12.41 23.47
CA PRO A 102 -10.31 -11.86 24.48
C PRO A 102 -11.34 -10.91 23.84
N ALA A 103 -12.47 -10.73 24.52
CA ALA A 103 -13.64 -10.06 23.94
C ALA A 103 -13.33 -8.64 23.42
N LYS A 104 -12.48 -7.90 24.14
CA LYS A 104 -12.06 -6.55 23.77
C LYS A 104 -11.31 -6.54 22.43
N GLU A 105 -10.25 -7.33 22.30
CA GLU A 105 -9.41 -7.43 21.11
C GLU A 105 -10.19 -8.02 19.94
N ALA A 106 -11.07 -8.99 20.19
CA ALA A 106 -11.94 -9.55 19.16
C ALA A 106 -12.89 -8.49 18.58
N CYS A 107 -13.49 -7.66 19.44
CA CYS A 107 -14.37 -6.58 19.02
C CYS A 107 -13.61 -5.51 18.20
N GLU A 108 -12.47 -5.05 18.71
CA GLU A 108 -11.60 -4.09 18.01
C GLU A 108 -11.16 -4.61 16.64
N TRP A 109 -10.77 -5.89 16.56
CA TRP A 109 -10.38 -6.51 15.30
C TRP A 109 -11.55 -6.60 14.31
N GLN A 110 -12.74 -6.96 14.78
CA GLN A 110 -13.93 -7.03 13.94
C GLN A 110 -14.31 -5.66 13.37
N GLU A 111 -14.22 -4.60 14.16
CA GLU A 111 -14.43 -3.22 13.69
C GLU A 111 -13.39 -2.83 12.65
N PHE A 112 -12.11 -3.13 12.89
CA PHE A 112 -11.05 -2.90 11.92
C PHE A 112 -11.33 -3.64 10.61
N VAL A 113 -11.68 -4.93 10.66
CA VAL A 113 -11.98 -5.72 9.46
C VAL A 113 -13.19 -5.17 8.71
N LYS A 114 -14.24 -4.71 9.41
CA LYS A 114 -15.38 -4.02 8.78
C LYS A 114 -14.93 -2.75 8.06
N SER A 115 -14.05 -1.96 8.67
CA SER A 115 -13.53 -0.73 8.07
C SER A 115 -12.75 -0.99 6.77
N LEU A 116 -12.15 -2.18 6.59
CA LEU A 116 -11.46 -2.55 5.35
C LEU A 116 -12.37 -2.66 4.13
N MET A 117 -13.70 -2.70 4.31
CA MET A 117 -14.63 -2.73 3.18
C MET A 117 -14.51 -1.48 2.30
N ILE A 118 -14.11 -0.33 2.87
CA ILE A 118 -13.87 0.90 2.11
C ILE A 118 -12.81 0.73 1.02
N LEU A 119 -11.91 -0.23 1.18
CA LEU A 119 -10.84 -0.51 0.21
C LEU A 119 -11.40 -1.02 -1.13
N ASN A 120 -12.61 -1.59 -1.14
CA ASN A 120 -13.27 -2.05 -2.36
C ASN A 120 -13.65 -0.90 -3.32
N ASP A 121 -13.83 0.31 -2.78
CA ASP A 121 -14.23 1.49 -3.54
C ASP A 121 -13.03 2.33 -4.00
N ILE A 122 -11.83 2.01 -3.53
CA ILE A 122 -10.61 2.73 -3.87
C ILE A 122 -10.14 2.34 -5.28
N ASN A 123 -9.93 3.37 -6.11
CA ASN A 123 -9.24 3.26 -7.39
C ASN A 123 -8.05 4.23 -7.37
N ILE A 124 -6.84 3.71 -7.55
CA ILE A 124 -5.60 4.49 -7.56
C ILE A 124 -5.01 4.41 -8.96
N GLU A 125 -4.84 5.54 -9.62
CA GLU A 125 -4.20 5.59 -10.94
C GLU A 125 -2.79 4.98 -10.87
N ARG A 126 -2.51 4.00 -11.72
CA ARG A 126 -1.18 3.35 -11.78
C ARG A 126 -0.15 4.27 -12.43
N CYS A 127 -0.56 5.05 -13.42
CA CYS A 127 0.33 5.97 -14.11
C CYS A 127 0.57 7.22 -13.28
N ILE A 128 1.83 7.44 -12.91
CA ILE A 128 2.27 8.55 -12.07
C ILE A 128 2.66 9.77 -12.93
N VAL A 129 3.18 9.52 -14.14
CA VAL A 129 3.71 10.54 -15.05
C VAL A 129 2.64 11.01 -16.03
N ILE A 130 2.54 12.31 -16.27
CA ILE A 130 1.61 12.87 -17.25
C ILE A 130 2.43 13.31 -18.48
N GLN A 131 1.99 12.92 -19.67
CA GLN A 131 2.74 13.14 -20.92
C GLN A 131 2.88 14.62 -21.32
N SER A 132 2.26 15.54 -20.58
CA SER A 132 2.28 17.00 -20.80
C SER A 132 2.84 17.78 -19.61
N ASP A 133 3.56 17.12 -18.70
CA ASP A 133 4.21 17.77 -17.56
C ASP A 133 5.38 18.65 -18.01
N VAL A 134 5.41 19.90 -17.54
CA VAL A 134 6.52 20.82 -17.78
C VAL A 134 7.58 20.68 -16.68
N VAL A 135 7.12 20.43 -15.45
CA VAL A 135 7.99 20.21 -14.28
C VAL A 135 7.42 19.08 -13.45
N THR A 136 8.27 18.10 -13.12
CA THR A 136 7.96 16.99 -12.21
C THR A 136 8.92 16.99 -11.04
N GLU A 137 8.38 17.09 -9.83
CA GLU A 137 9.11 17.11 -8.57
C GLU A 137 8.77 15.86 -7.75
N LEU A 138 9.73 15.38 -6.97
CA LEU A 138 9.52 14.33 -5.98
C LEU A 138 9.63 14.90 -4.57
N HIS A 139 8.56 14.74 -3.79
CA HIS A 139 8.44 15.26 -2.44
C HIS A 139 8.38 14.08 -1.46
N GLY A 140 9.35 14.01 -0.55
CA GLY A 140 9.42 12.96 0.46
C GLY A 140 8.97 13.49 1.82
N PHE A 141 7.97 12.85 2.41
CA PHE A 141 7.51 13.13 3.77
C PHE A 141 7.83 11.95 4.66
N CYS A 142 8.10 12.22 5.94
CA CYS A 142 8.29 11.18 6.93
C CYS A 142 7.74 11.62 8.27
N ASP A 143 7.17 10.67 8.99
CA ASP A 143 6.52 10.89 10.28
C ASP A 143 6.81 9.70 11.21
N ALA A 144 6.80 9.97 12.52
CA ALA A 144 7.08 9.00 13.55
C ALA A 144 6.23 9.24 14.79
N SER A 145 5.69 8.15 15.33
CA SER A 145 4.98 8.11 16.60
C SER A 145 5.59 7.02 17.49
N GLU A 146 5.15 6.98 18.74
CA GLU A 146 5.52 5.91 19.67
C GLU A 146 5.13 4.51 19.14
N LYS A 147 4.10 4.42 18.30
CA LYS A 147 3.55 3.15 17.80
C LYS A 147 4.13 2.72 16.46
N ALA A 148 4.40 3.67 15.57
CA ALA A 148 4.91 3.39 14.23
C ALA A 148 5.57 4.62 13.62
N TYR A 149 6.42 4.38 12.63
CA TYR A 149 7.02 5.41 11.80
C TYR A 149 6.92 5.03 10.33
N GLY A 150 6.92 6.04 9.46
CA GLY A 150 6.76 5.83 8.03
C GLY A 150 7.27 6.98 7.19
N ALA A 151 7.41 6.71 5.90
CA ALA A 151 7.75 7.70 4.90
C ALA A 151 6.87 7.49 3.66
N ALA A 152 6.53 8.58 2.98
CA ALA A 152 5.75 8.59 1.76
C ALA A 152 6.42 9.52 0.74
N ILE A 153 6.47 9.08 -0.51
CA ILE A 153 7.01 9.84 -1.63
C ILE A 153 5.84 10.19 -2.54
N TYR A 154 5.70 11.47 -2.85
CA TYR A 154 4.72 11.99 -3.77
C TYR A 154 5.41 12.59 -4.99
N THR A 155 4.82 12.43 -6.17
CA THR A 155 5.14 13.29 -7.31
C THR A 155 4.23 14.49 -7.28
N ARG A 156 4.81 15.67 -7.51
CA ARG A 156 4.08 16.89 -7.84
C ARG A 156 4.42 17.26 -9.27
N THR A 157 3.41 17.32 -10.12
CA THR A 157 3.59 17.71 -11.53
C THR A 157 2.84 19.01 -11.80
N VAL A 158 3.41 19.84 -12.65
CA VAL A 158 2.83 21.10 -13.11
C VAL A 158 2.71 21.04 -14.62
N THR A 159 1.48 21.13 -15.13
CA THR A 159 1.20 21.13 -16.56
C THR A 159 1.53 22.49 -17.18
N SER A 160 1.60 22.56 -18.51
CA SER A 160 1.79 23.83 -19.23
C SER A 160 0.66 24.84 -19.01
N ALA A 161 -0.53 24.36 -18.62
CA ALA A 161 -1.68 25.19 -18.25
C ALA A 161 -1.63 25.68 -16.79
N GLY A 162 -0.59 25.29 -16.02
CA GLY A 162 -0.44 25.63 -14.60
C GLY A 162 -1.24 24.74 -13.64
N GLU A 163 -1.87 23.66 -14.13
CA GLU A 163 -2.56 22.69 -13.27
C GLU A 163 -1.54 21.89 -12.45
N VAL A 164 -1.75 21.83 -11.13
CA VAL A 164 -0.89 21.07 -10.23
C VAL A 164 -1.55 19.75 -9.89
N ARG A 165 -0.85 18.64 -10.10
CA ARG A 165 -1.31 17.30 -9.70
C ARG A 165 -0.31 16.68 -8.75
N VAL A 166 -0.82 16.06 -7.69
CA VAL A 166 -0.02 15.37 -6.68
C VAL A 166 -0.47 13.92 -6.60
N LYS A 167 0.47 12.98 -6.72
CA LYS A 167 0.19 11.54 -6.69
C LYS A 167 1.15 10.85 -5.73
N LEU A 168 0.64 9.89 -4.95
CA LEU A 168 1.48 9.03 -4.12
C LEU A 168 2.22 8.04 -5.03
N VAL A 169 3.55 8.01 -4.94
CA VAL A 169 4.41 7.07 -5.66
C VAL A 169 4.52 5.77 -4.88
N ALA A 170 4.96 5.90 -3.64
CA ALA A 170 5.15 4.79 -2.73
C ALA A 170 5.18 5.28 -1.29
N SER A 171 4.82 4.41 -0.36
CA SER A 171 5.06 4.62 1.05
C SER A 171 5.66 3.39 1.70
N LYS A 172 6.27 3.58 2.87
CA LYS A 172 6.78 2.48 3.68
C LYS A 172 6.59 2.82 5.14
N SER A 173 6.04 1.89 5.89
CA SER A 173 5.86 2.01 7.34
C SER A 173 6.44 0.83 8.09
N ARG A 174 6.81 1.09 9.34
CA ARG A 174 7.30 0.08 10.30
C ARG A 174 6.66 0.36 11.65
N VAL A 175 6.28 -0.72 12.34
CA VAL A 175 5.83 -0.64 13.73
C VAL A 175 7.05 -0.38 14.61
N SER A 176 6.92 0.55 15.54
CA SER A 176 7.99 0.92 16.46
C SER A 176 8.36 -0.27 17.36
N PRO A 177 9.65 -0.45 17.70
CA PRO A 177 10.05 -1.48 18.65
C PRO A 177 9.36 -1.30 20.02
N ILE A 178 9.07 -2.42 20.70
CA ILE A 178 8.45 -2.42 22.04
C ILE A 178 9.37 -1.77 23.08
N LYS A 179 10.68 -1.93 22.93
CA LYS A 179 11.65 -1.18 23.73
C LYS A 179 11.62 0.27 23.24
N GLN A 180 11.19 1.18 24.12
CA GLN A 180 11.12 2.60 23.80
C GLN A 180 12.49 3.10 23.35
N VAL A 181 12.57 3.41 22.06
CA VAL A 181 13.65 4.20 21.48
C VAL A 181 13.12 5.63 21.43
N THR A 182 13.85 6.59 21.97
CA THR A 182 13.45 7.99 21.99
C THR A 182 13.13 8.48 20.57
N ILE A 183 12.07 9.28 20.39
CA ILE A 183 11.62 9.81 19.09
C ILE A 183 12.78 10.37 18.23
N PRO A 184 13.74 11.16 18.77
CA PRO A 184 14.90 11.64 18.00
C PRO A 184 15.78 10.54 17.40
N SER A 185 15.84 9.36 18.02
CA SER A 185 16.64 8.21 17.52
C SER A 185 15.89 7.41 16.45
N LEU A 186 14.55 7.41 16.44
CA LEU A 186 13.75 6.87 15.33
C LEU A 186 13.91 7.74 14.09
N GLU A 187 13.99 9.06 14.28
CA GLU A 187 14.33 10.00 13.22
C GLU A 187 15.78 9.85 12.73
N SER A 188 16.75 9.49 13.57
CA SER A 188 18.14 9.30 13.11
C SER A 188 18.34 8.00 12.30
N CYS A 189 17.49 6.98 12.49
CA CYS A 189 17.47 5.78 11.63
C CYS A 189 16.96 6.06 10.20
N ARG A 190 16.60 7.33 9.89
CA ARG A 190 16.13 7.83 8.58
C ARG A 190 17.13 7.75 7.44
N ARG A 191 18.41 7.42 7.66
CA ARG A 191 19.31 7.20 6.52
C ARG A 191 19.02 5.84 5.90
N PRO A 192 18.50 5.76 4.65
CA PRO A 192 18.39 4.47 3.98
C PRO A 192 19.79 3.87 3.87
N SER A 193 20.06 2.82 4.65
CA SER A 193 21.31 2.05 4.60
C SER A 193 21.37 1.11 3.39
N HIS A 194 20.43 1.23 2.46
CA HIS A 194 20.52 0.63 1.12
C HIS A 194 20.18 1.70 0.08
N GLN A 195 21.14 1.92 -0.81
CA GLN A 195 21.06 2.79 -1.98
C GLN A 195 19.69 2.70 -2.67
N ILE A 196 18.91 3.77 -2.61
CA ILE A 196 18.05 4.12 -3.73
C ILE A 196 18.89 5.11 -4.54
N ASN A 197 19.63 4.57 -5.51
CA ASN A 197 20.25 5.37 -6.55
C ASN A 197 19.13 5.96 -7.42
N ALA A 198 18.68 7.16 -7.07
CA ALA A 198 18.09 8.09 -8.01
C ALA A 198 19.04 9.30 -8.06
N GLN A 199 20.03 9.22 -8.94
CA GLN A 199 20.96 10.32 -9.16
C GLN A 199 20.20 11.51 -9.77
N SER A 200 20.15 12.59 -8.98
CA SER A 200 20.07 13.99 -9.39
C SER A 200 18.85 14.45 -10.20
N ILE A 201 17.85 15.02 -9.51
CA ILE A 201 17.14 16.20 -10.01
C ILE A 201 17.21 17.27 -8.91
N LYS A 202 17.85 18.38 -9.26
CA LYS A 202 18.39 19.41 -8.38
C LYS A 202 17.29 20.26 -7.74
N ASN A 203 17.53 20.59 -6.47
CA ASN A 203 16.95 21.67 -5.68
C ASN A 203 15.50 21.53 -5.23
N GLY A 204 15.33 21.19 -3.94
CA GLY A 204 14.08 21.44 -3.22
C GLY A 204 13.85 20.51 -2.03
N TYR A 205 14.74 20.51 -1.02
CA TYR A 205 14.38 19.93 0.27
C TYR A 205 13.41 20.88 0.97
N TYR A 206 12.13 20.50 1.04
CA TYR A 206 11.20 21.08 2.01
C TYR A 206 10.76 19.98 2.97
N ILE A 207 11.36 19.98 4.15
CA ILE A 207 10.86 19.28 5.33
C ILE A 207 9.88 20.25 5.99
N SER A 208 8.60 20.19 5.63
CA SER A 208 7.57 20.85 6.44
C SER A 208 7.18 19.88 7.56
N LEU A 209 7.81 20.07 8.71
CA LEU A 209 7.30 19.64 10.00
C LEU A 209 6.05 20.48 10.30
N LEU A 210 4.86 19.92 10.14
CA LEU A 210 3.65 20.43 10.78
C LEU A 210 2.76 19.22 11.11
N LEU A 211 2.91 18.74 12.33
CA LEU A 211 1.89 18.01 13.08
C LEU A 211 1.79 18.70 14.44
N ASP A 212 0.59 19.16 14.77
CA ASP A 212 0.04 18.92 16.10
C ASP A 212 -0.76 17.62 16.03
#